data_AF-A0A958NAW9-F1
#
_entry.id   AF-A0A958NAW9-F1
#
_cell.length_a   1.000
_cell.length_b   1.000
_cell.length_c   1.000
_cell.angle_alpha   90.00
_cell.angle_beta   90.00
_cell.angle_gamma   90.00
#
_symmetry.space_group_name_H-M   'P 1'
#
loop_
_entity.id
_entity.type
_entity.pdbx_description
1 polymer ?
#
loop_
_entity_poly.entity_id
_entity_poly.type
_entity_poly.pdbx_seq_one_letter_code
_entity_poly.pdbx_strand_id
1 'polypeptide(L)'
;MGFLSRFLAAANLVVLLGCSSSPIALNDFESGAEKMKPDPMIAERIRLQALKIKSKYASDTKIDYVSLASSTEFSEYKRWVAGLKYFPLSTLKTKQEKLAFWINIYNALTVHGIVDQKIQNSVRDQSSFFAKVAYNIDGNVYSLNDIENGI
;
A
#
# COMPACT_ATOMS: atom_id res chain seq x y z
N MET A 1 3.23 -12.20 -19.75
CA MET A 1 4.16 -11.49 -18.84
C MET A 1 4.11 -9.99 -19.15
N GLY A 2 3.12 -9.25 -18.65
CA GLY A 2 2.97 -7.84 -19.06
C GLY A 2 1.99 -6.97 -18.28
N PHE A 3 1.66 -7.29 -17.03
CA PHE A 3 0.74 -6.48 -16.21
C PHE A 3 1.42 -5.75 -15.04
N LEU A 4 2.72 -5.95 -14.83
CA LEU A 4 3.52 -5.34 -13.74
C LEU A 4 4.43 -4.19 -14.22
N SER A 5 4.51 -3.96 -15.52
CA SER A 5 5.42 -2.96 -16.10
C SER A 5 4.71 -1.64 -16.35
N ARG A 6 4.59 -0.78 -15.33
CA ARG A 6 4.55 0.70 -15.48
C ARG A 6 4.58 1.50 -14.18
N PHE A 7 4.96 0.90 -13.04
CA PHE A 7 5.16 1.67 -11.79
C PHE A 7 6.47 1.44 -11.06
N LEU A 8 7.32 0.52 -11.49
CA LEU A 8 8.63 0.32 -10.87
C LEU A 8 9.70 0.11 -11.95
N ALA A 9 10.37 1.19 -12.34
CA ALA A 9 11.68 1.07 -12.99
C ALA A 9 12.77 0.97 -11.91
N ALA A 10 13.68 0.01 -12.11
CA ALA A 10 15.02 -0.14 -11.53
C ALA A 10 15.20 -0.65 -10.09
N ALA A 11 14.84 -1.90 -9.75
CA ALA A 11 15.46 -2.62 -8.63
C ALA A 11 16.21 -3.82 -9.16
N ASN A 12 17.54 -3.73 -9.22
CA ASN A 12 18.39 -4.91 -9.30
C ASN A 12 18.76 -5.35 -7.89
N LEU A 13 18.80 -6.66 -7.76
CA LEU A 13 19.00 -7.49 -6.59
C LEU A 13 20.27 -7.13 -5.80
N VAL A 14 20.13 -6.71 -4.54
CA VAL A 14 21.15 -6.95 -3.49
C VAL A 14 20.41 -7.15 -2.16
N VAL A 15 20.41 -8.38 -1.68
CA VAL A 15 20.10 -8.75 -0.29
C VAL A 15 21.24 -8.27 0.59
N LEU A 16 20.98 -7.65 1.74
CA LEU A 16 21.82 -7.77 2.95
C LEU A 16 21.13 -7.19 4.21
N LEU A 17 20.88 -8.12 5.14
CA LEU A 17 20.85 -8.08 6.62
C LEU A 17 20.75 -6.73 7.36
N GLY A 18 19.76 -6.63 8.25
CA GLY A 18 19.93 -5.91 9.52
C GLY A 18 18.69 -5.21 10.10
N CYS A 19 18.35 -5.58 11.34
CA CYS A 19 17.42 -4.95 12.30
C CYS A 19 15.93 -5.35 12.22
N SER A 20 15.56 -6.32 13.08
CA SER A 20 14.20 -6.82 13.34
C SER A 20 13.38 -5.84 14.18
N SER A 21 12.83 -4.81 13.56
CA SER A 21 11.64 -4.14 14.09
C SER A 21 10.41 -4.74 13.40
N SER A 22 9.45 -5.24 14.18
CA SER A 22 8.19 -5.77 13.66
C SER A 22 7.52 -4.79 12.68
N PRO A 23 6.84 -5.28 11.62
CA PRO A 23 6.17 -4.40 10.68
C PRO A 23 5.16 -3.48 11.38
N ILE A 24 5.08 -2.22 10.94
CA ILE A 24 4.16 -1.20 11.44
C ILE A 24 2.94 -1.17 10.52
N ALA A 25 1.76 -1.46 11.07
CA ALA A 25 0.50 -1.36 10.35
C ALA A 25 0.09 0.11 10.17
N LEU A 26 0.30 0.66 8.98
CA LEU A 26 0.07 2.08 8.69
C LEU A 26 -1.42 2.45 8.65
N ASN A 27 -2.32 1.48 8.59
CA ASN A 27 -3.76 1.67 8.60
C ASN A 27 -4.40 1.40 9.98
N ASP A 28 -3.59 1.26 11.03
CA ASP A 28 -4.07 1.00 12.38
C ASP A 28 -4.29 2.27 13.21
N PHE A 29 -5.01 3.21 12.62
CA PHE A 29 -5.47 4.42 13.28
C PHE A 29 -6.99 4.41 13.45
N GLU A 30 -7.47 5.15 14.44
CA GLU A 30 -8.88 5.41 14.63
C GLU A 30 -9.40 6.27 13.48
N SER A 31 -10.36 5.75 12.72
CA SER A 31 -10.84 6.37 11.49
C SER A 31 -12.36 6.39 11.33
N GLY A 32 -13.10 5.78 12.25
CA GLY A 32 -14.52 5.54 12.07
C GLY A 32 -14.83 4.39 11.10
N ALA A 33 -13.81 3.76 10.50
CA ALA A 33 -13.97 2.67 9.55
C ALA A 33 -14.59 1.42 10.19
N GLU A 34 -14.47 1.25 11.51
CA GLU A 34 -15.14 0.21 12.29
C GLU A 34 -16.67 0.27 12.20
N LYS A 35 -17.22 1.45 11.90
CA LYS A 35 -18.65 1.68 11.70
C LYS A 35 -19.08 1.46 10.25
N MET A 36 -18.13 1.34 9.33
CA MET A 36 -18.42 1.06 7.93
C MET A 36 -18.62 -0.44 7.72
N LYS A 37 -19.69 -0.82 7.02
CA LYS A 37 -19.85 -2.20 6.56
C LYS A 37 -18.67 -2.56 5.65
N PRO A 38 -18.17 -3.81 5.69
CA PRO A 38 -17.13 -4.24 4.75
C PRO A 38 -17.57 -3.97 3.31
N ASP A 39 -16.75 -3.22 2.58
CA ASP A 39 -17.01 -2.89 1.18
C ASP A 39 -16.36 -3.96 0.27
N PRO A 40 -17.14 -4.75 -0.48
CA PRO A 40 -16.60 -5.76 -1.40
C PRO A 40 -15.65 -5.17 -2.46
N MET A 41 -15.78 -3.87 -2.76
CA MET A 41 -14.99 -3.15 -3.74
C MET A 41 -13.84 -2.35 -3.12
N ILE A 42 -13.49 -2.57 -1.84
CA ILE A 42 -12.49 -1.77 -1.12
C ILE A 42 -11.15 -1.64 -1.86
N ALA A 43 -10.64 -2.74 -2.42
CA ALA A 43 -9.38 -2.73 -3.19
C ALA A 43 -9.48 -1.90 -4.46
N GLU A 44 -10.63 -1.93 -5.13
CA GLU A 44 -10.89 -1.11 -6.33
C GLU A 44 -11.00 0.37 -5.97
N ARG A 45 -11.65 0.71 -4.85
CA ARG A 45 -11.74 2.10 -4.37
C ARG A 45 -10.37 2.66 -3.98
N ILE A 46 -9.55 1.86 -3.30
CA ILE A 46 -8.16 2.21 -2.99
C ILE A 46 -7.39 2.46 -4.29
N ARG A 47 -7.53 1.58 -5.29
CA ARG A 47 -6.89 1.72 -6.61
C ARG A 47 -7.31 3.03 -7.30
N LEU A 48 -8.60 3.32 -7.36
CA LEU A 48 -9.13 4.55 -7.96
C LEU A 48 -8.62 5.80 -7.22
N GLN A 49 -8.55 5.76 -5.89
CA GLN A 49 -7.99 6.87 -5.12
C GLN A 49 -6.49 7.04 -5.38
N ALA A 50 -5.73 5.95 -5.49
CA ALA A 50 -4.31 6.01 -5.87
C ALA A 50 -4.12 6.60 -7.28
N LEU A 51 -5.02 6.30 -8.23
CA LEU A 51 -5.00 6.92 -9.55
C LEU A 51 -5.33 8.42 -9.51
N LYS A 52 -6.30 8.83 -8.69
CA LYS A 52 -6.61 10.25 -8.45
C LYS A 52 -5.40 10.99 -7.88
N ILE A 53 -4.72 10.39 -6.90
CA ILE A 53 -3.45 10.90 -6.35
C ILE A 53 -2.41 11.03 -7.46
N LYS A 54 -2.19 9.97 -8.25
CA LYS A 54 -1.23 10.01 -9.36
C LYS A 54 -1.55 11.17 -10.32
N SER A 55 -2.81 11.29 -10.73
CA SER A 55 -3.24 12.33 -11.68
C SER A 55 -2.99 13.76 -11.20
N LYS A 56 -3.00 14.00 -9.87
CA LYS A 56 -2.90 15.35 -9.29
C LYS A 56 -1.49 15.68 -8.79
N TYR A 57 -0.74 14.68 -8.35
CA TYR A 57 0.55 14.86 -7.66
C TYR A 57 1.74 14.28 -8.45
N ALA A 58 1.52 13.51 -9.51
CA ALA A 58 2.61 13.02 -10.36
C ALA A 58 2.96 14.01 -11.46
N SER A 59 4.26 14.20 -11.68
CA SER A 59 4.83 14.65 -12.95
C SER A 59 5.34 13.45 -13.75
N ASP A 60 5.95 13.70 -14.91
CA ASP A 60 6.53 12.66 -15.77
C ASP A 60 7.58 11.79 -15.07
N THR A 61 8.23 12.29 -14.02
CA THR A 61 9.38 11.63 -13.39
C THR A 61 9.25 11.42 -11.88
N LYS A 62 8.32 12.10 -11.19
CA LYS A 62 8.19 12.03 -9.73
C LYS A 62 6.77 12.30 -9.25
N ILE A 63 6.45 11.82 -8.04
CA ILE A 63 5.25 12.21 -7.31
C ILE A 63 5.67 13.21 -6.23
N ASP A 64 4.92 14.32 -6.11
CA ASP A 64 5.06 15.27 -5.01
C ASP A 64 4.41 14.73 -3.73
N TYR A 65 5.13 13.82 -3.08
CA TYR A 65 4.70 13.18 -1.83
C TYR A 65 4.58 14.19 -0.67
N VAL A 66 5.28 15.33 -0.73
CA VAL A 66 5.22 16.37 0.30
C VAL A 66 3.87 17.07 0.26
N SER A 67 3.46 17.56 -0.91
CA SER A 67 2.13 18.18 -1.08
C SER A 67 0.99 17.17 -0.91
N LEU A 68 1.23 15.90 -1.25
CA LEU A 68 0.27 14.82 -1.04
C LEU A 68 -0.01 14.56 0.44
N ALA A 69 1.02 14.59 1.29
CA ALA A 69 0.91 14.21 2.70
C ALA A 69 -0.18 14.99 3.47
N SER A 70 -0.38 16.27 3.13
CA SER A 70 -1.35 17.16 3.75
C SER A 70 -2.67 17.30 2.97
N SER A 71 -2.90 16.49 1.94
CA SER A 71 -4.04 16.66 1.05
C SER A 71 -5.32 15.97 1.52
N THR A 72 -6.45 16.47 1.01
CA THR A 72 -7.76 15.81 1.17
C THR A 72 -7.77 14.45 0.46
N GLU A 73 -7.11 14.31 -0.70
CA GLU A 73 -7.00 13.04 -1.42
C GLU A 73 -6.27 11.97 -0.61
N PHE A 74 -5.20 12.33 0.09
CA PHE A 74 -4.49 11.40 0.95
C PHE A 74 -5.28 11.05 2.21
N SER A 75 -6.06 12.00 2.74
CA SER A 75 -6.97 11.75 3.86
C SER A 75 -8.09 10.77 3.48
N GLU A 76 -8.69 10.94 2.31
CA GLU A 76 -9.66 9.99 1.74
C GLU A 76 -9.04 8.62 1.47
N TYR A 77 -7.81 8.60 0.95
CA TYR A 77 -7.03 7.38 0.74
C TYR A 77 -6.82 6.62 2.05
N LYS A 78 -6.39 7.32 3.10
CA LYS A 78 -6.23 6.76 4.45
C LYS A 78 -7.53 6.15 4.98
N ARG A 79 -8.67 6.81 4.76
CA ARG A 79 -9.99 6.26 5.14
C ARG A 79 -10.27 4.91 4.48
N TRP A 80 -9.97 4.76 3.19
CA TRP A 80 -10.19 3.50 2.48
C TRP A 80 -9.28 2.38 2.99
N VAL A 81 -7.98 2.64 3.18
CA VAL A 81 -7.06 1.59 3.66
C VAL A 81 -7.33 1.20 5.12
N ALA A 82 -7.90 2.08 5.94
CA ALA A 82 -8.34 1.74 7.30
C ALA A 82 -9.49 0.72 7.31
N GLY A 83 -10.35 0.73 6.29
CA GLY A 83 -11.41 -0.27 6.13
C GLY A 83 -10.91 -1.69 5.88
N LEU A 84 -9.65 -1.87 5.46
CA LEU A 84 -9.07 -3.21 5.22
C LEU A 84 -9.04 -4.07 6.48
N LYS A 85 -8.96 -3.45 7.66
CA LYS A 85 -9.02 -4.14 8.96
C LYS A 85 -10.26 -5.03 9.11
N TYR A 86 -11.35 -4.64 8.45
CA TYR A 86 -12.64 -5.31 8.52
C TYR A 86 -13.02 -6.02 7.21
N PHE A 87 -12.13 -6.06 6.23
CA PHE A 87 -12.40 -6.72 4.96
C PHE A 87 -12.12 -8.22 5.08
N PRO A 88 -13.15 -9.09 5.02
CA PRO A 88 -12.95 -10.53 5.17
C PRO A 88 -12.26 -11.12 3.94
N LEU A 89 -11.00 -11.55 4.09
CA LEU A 89 -10.21 -12.13 3.00
C LEU A 89 -10.86 -13.39 2.43
N SER A 90 -11.65 -14.08 3.24
CA SER A 90 -12.45 -15.25 2.84
C SER A 90 -13.46 -14.96 1.72
N THR A 91 -13.77 -13.70 1.44
CA THR A 91 -14.65 -13.31 0.31
C THR A 91 -13.97 -13.40 -1.05
N LEU A 92 -12.63 -13.39 -1.10
CA LEU A 92 -11.86 -13.56 -2.33
C LEU A 92 -11.80 -15.05 -2.70
N LYS A 93 -12.63 -15.48 -3.66
CA LYS A 93 -12.83 -16.91 -3.96
C LYS A 93 -11.86 -17.42 -5.02
N THR A 94 -11.61 -16.64 -6.04
CA THR A 94 -10.79 -17.03 -7.19
C THR A 94 -9.35 -16.58 -7.04
N LYS A 95 -8.43 -17.26 -7.74
CA LYS A 95 -7.02 -16.85 -7.81
C LYS A 95 -6.87 -15.44 -8.39
N GLN A 96 -7.71 -15.09 -9.37
CA GLN A 96 -7.72 -13.81 -10.05
C GLN A 96 -8.15 -12.68 -9.12
N GLU A 97 -9.20 -12.88 -8.32
CA GLU A 97 -9.64 -11.92 -7.31
C GLU A 97 -8.56 -11.68 -6.25
N LYS A 98 -7.96 -12.76 -5.72
CA LYS A 98 -6.84 -12.65 -4.77
C LYS A 98 -5.66 -11.90 -5.36
N LEU A 99 -5.26 -12.24 -6.59
CA LEU A 99 -4.14 -11.58 -7.27
C LEU A 99 -4.42 -10.09 -7.49
N ALA A 100 -5.60 -9.74 -7.98
CA ALA A 100 -5.98 -8.35 -8.20
C ALA A 100 -6.02 -7.56 -6.88
N PHE A 101 -6.58 -8.16 -5.82
CA PHE A 101 -6.58 -7.59 -4.47
C PHE A 101 -5.15 -7.29 -4.01
N TRP A 102 -4.27 -8.30 -3.99
CA TRP A 102 -2.92 -8.13 -3.46
C TRP A 102 -2.04 -7.18 -4.29
N ILE A 103 -2.20 -7.14 -5.61
CA ILE A 103 -1.54 -6.13 -6.46
C ILE A 103 -1.99 -4.72 -6.08
N ASN A 104 -3.30 -4.51 -5.89
CA ASN A 104 -3.83 -3.21 -5.49
C ASN A 104 -3.34 -2.82 -4.09
N ILE A 105 -3.30 -3.77 -3.15
CA ILE A 105 -2.79 -3.55 -1.79
C ILE A 105 -1.29 -3.25 -1.79
N TYR A 106 -0.48 -3.96 -2.57
CA TYR A 106 0.96 -3.71 -2.67
C TYR A 106 1.25 -2.29 -3.17
N ASN A 107 0.61 -1.90 -4.27
CA ASN A 107 0.78 -0.56 -4.84
C ASN A 107 0.31 0.53 -3.87
N ALA A 108 -0.79 0.26 -3.17
CA ALA A 108 -1.32 1.14 -2.15
C ALA A 108 -0.32 1.32 -0.98
N LEU A 109 0.09 0.22 -0.36
CA LEU A 109 1.02 0.24 0.76
C LEU A 109 2.36 0.91 0.40
N THR A 110 2.83 0.74 -0.83
CA THR A 110 4.03 1.43 -1.33
C THR A 110 3.86 2.96 -1.29
N VAL A 111 2.75 3.49 -1.81
CA VAL A 111 2.49 4.95 -1.80
C VAL A 111 2.38 5.47 -0.37
N HIS A 112 1.63 4.77 0.50
CA HIS A 112 1.46 5.18 1.89
C HIS A 112 2.80 5.16 2.64
N GLY A 113 3.58 4.09 2.49
CA GLY A 113 4.89 3.97 3.11
C GLY A 113 5.86 5.07 2.70
N ILE A 114 5.88 5.47 1.43
CA ILE A 114 6.74 6.58 0.96
C ILE A 114 6.38 7.89 1.66
N VAL A 115 5.08 8.19 1.76
CA VAL A 115 4.59 9.40 2.43
C VAL A 115 4.90 9.36 3.92
N ASP A 116 4.59 8.23 4.59
CA ASP A 116 4.77 8.04 6.03
C ASP A 116 6.24 8.14 6.44
N GLN A 117 7.14 7.44 5.73
CA GLN A 117 8.58 7.45 6.00
C GLN A 117 9.29 8.67 5.40
N LYS A 118 8.56 9.60 4.77
CA LYS A 118 9.08 10.83 4.14
C LYS A 118 10.24 10.56 3.18
N ILE A 119 10.14 9.48 2.40
CA ILE A 119 11.21 9.08 1.47
C ILE A 119 11.26 10.07 0.31
N GLN A 120 12.39 10.77 0.17
CA GLN A 120 12.62 11.74 -0.90
C GLN A 120 13.45 11.17 -2.06
N ASN A 121 14.25 10.14 -1.78
CA ASN A 121 15.13 9.46 -2.74
C ASN A 121 14.52 8.10 -3.12
N SER A 122 15.33 7.06 -3.32
CA SER A 122 14.85 5.73 -3.67
C SER A 122 14.38 4.96 -2.45
N VAL A 123 13.22 4.29 -2.54
CA VAL A 123 12.78 3.27 -1.56
C VAL A 123 13.79 2.13 -1.42
N ARG A 124 14.66 1.93 -2.42
CA ARG A 124 15.69 0.88 -2.44
C ARG A 124 16.87 1.20 -1.56
N ASP A 125 17.10 2.48 -1.28
CA ASP A 125 18.14 2.93 -0.36
C ASP A 125 17.67 2.79 1.10
N GLN A 126 16.41 2.41 1.31
CA GLN A 126 15.78 2.18 2.61
C GLN A 126 15.68 0.67 2.85
N SER A 127 16.78 0.07 3.31
CA SER A 127 16.95 -1.39 3.44
C SER A 127 15.82 -2.08 4.22
N SER A 128 15.18 -1.39 5.16
CA SER A 128 14.08 -1.93 5.95
C SER A 128 12.68 -1.60 5.40
N PHE A 129 12.53 -0.80 4.34
CA PHE A 129 11.23 -0.29 3.88
C PHE A 129 10.22 -1.41 3.66
N PHE A 130 10.58 -2.41 2.85
CA PHE A 130 9.70 -3.50 2.45
C PHE A 130 9.27 -4.40 3.61
N ALA A 131 10.11 -4.54 4.64
CA ALA A 131 9.81 -5.31 5.85
C ALA A 131 9.09 -4.48 6.93
N LYS A 132 9.27 -3.14 6.92
CA LYS A 132 8.80 -2.26 7.99
C LYS A 132 7.37 -1.75 7.77
N VAL A 133 6.98 -1.42 6.54
CA VAL A 133 5.62 -0.89 6.29
C VAL A 133 4.65 -2.04 6.03
N ALA A 134 3.49 -1.99 6.68
CA ALA A 134 2.46 -3.02 6.58
C ALA A 134 1.04 -2.44 6.60
N TYR A 135 0.08 -3.28 6.24
CA TYR A 135 -1.34 -3.07 6.54
C TYR A 135 -1.91 -4.20 7.39
N ASN A 136 -2.79 -3.84 8.31
CA ASN A 136 -3.70 -4.76 8.97
C ASN A 136 -4.89 -5.04 8.04
N ILE A 137 -5.07 -6.29 7.66
CA ILE A 137 -6.14 -6.77 6.78
C ILE A 137 -6.77 -7.99 7.44
N ASP A 138 -8.08 -7.92 7.71
CA ASP A 138 -8.81 -9.00 8.38
C ASP A 138 -8.15 -9.43 9.72
N GLY A 139 -7.64 -8.46 10.48
CA GLY A 139 -6.95 -8.67 11.76
C GLY A 139 -5.49 -9.13 11.66
N ASN A 140 -4.94 -9.33 10.46
CA ASN A 140 -3.58 -9.82 10.24
C ASN A 140 -2.69 -8.74 9.62
N VAL A 141 -1.42 -8.67 10.04
CA VAL A 141 -0.46 -7.68 9.54
C VAL A 141 0.32 -8.24 8.35
N TYR A 142 0.26 -7.54 7.21
CA TYR A 142 0.94 -7.90 5.97
C TYR A 142 1.87 -6.77 5.51
N SER A 143 3.17 -7.04 5.48
CA SER A 143 4.19 -6.15 4.93
C SER A 143 4.28 -6.26 3.41
N LEU A 144 5.00 -5.33 2.76
CA LEU A 144 5.30 -5.45 1.33
C LEU A 144 6.08 -6.75 1.03
N ASN A 145 6.97 -7.14 1.93
CA ASN A 145 7.74 -8.37 1.79
C ASN A 145 6.87 -9.63 1.90
N ASP A 146 5.87 -9.65 2.79
CA ASP A 146 4.92 -10.77 2.89
C ASP A 146 4.11 -10.91 1.60
N ILE A 147 3.66 -9.78 1.04
CA ILE A 147 2.89 -9.75 -0.20
C ILE A 147 3.74 -10.20 -1.40
N GLU A 148 5.00 -9.75 -1.48
CA GLU A 148 5.92 -10.09 -2.59
C GLU A 148 6.36 -11.56 -2.56
N ASN A 149 6.62 -12.12 -1.38
CA ASN A 149 7.00 -13.53 -1.22
C ASN A 149 5.79 -14.48 -1.21
N GLY A 150 4.60 -13.94 -1.49
CA GLY A 150 3.44 -14.72 -1.88
C GLY A 150 2.74 -15.43 -0.73
N ILE A 151 2.47 -14.70 0.36
CA ILE A 151 1.38 -14.97 1.33
C ILE A 151 0.53 -16.21 1.04
#